data_AF-A0A8D2QJ02-F1
#
_entry.id   AF-A0A8D2QJ02-F1
#
_cell.length_a   1.000
_cell.length_b   1.000
_cell.length_c   1.000
_cell.angle_alpha   90.00
_cell.angle_beta   90.00
_cell.angle_gamma   90.00
#
_symmetry.space_group_name_H-M   'P 1'
#
loop_
_entity.id
_entity.type
_entity.pdbx_description
1 polymer ?
#
loop_
_entity_poly.entity_id
_entity_poly.type
_entity_poly.pdbx_seq_one_letter_code
_entity_poly.pdbx_strand_id
1 'polypeptide(L)'
;STLAFFSTACVIAGLPESIIAAACARSGQRVLHVDSRNYYGGNWASFSFSGLLSWIKENQQKADLSDECEDWRKLILEDEEAIALSSKDKTIQHKITYSQIVREGRRFNIDLVSKLLYSRGLFIDLLIKSNVSRYAEFKNATRVLAFRQGRVEQVPCSRADVFNSRQLTMVEKRMLMKFLTFCLDYEQHPEEYQEHESSTFAEFLQTRKLTPSLQHFILHSIAMVAETDSSTLEGLQATKKFLQCLGRYGNTPFLFPLYGQGEIPQCFCRLCAVFGGIYCLRHAVRCLVLDRASGRCKAIVDQFGQRISANYFIVEDSYLSESTCTNVCYRQISRAVLITDQSVLNTDSEQQVSILTVPPLEPGRAAVRVIELCSSTMTCMKDTYLVHLTCPSTKTAREDLEPVVQKLFNLNTEKETENEELQKPRVLWAVYFNMRDSSGVERSSYAGLPSNVYVCSGPDSALGNDCAVKQAETIFREMFPAEEFCPPPPNPEDIIYDEDEIEPEESELNNSPETKPETSAEESSSEGVSEHPQF
;
A
#
# COMPACT_ATOMS: atom_id res chain seq x y z
N SER A 1 -9.53 11.22 -40.77
CA SER A 1 -8.79 10.89 -39.54
C SER A 1 -9.80 10.51 -38.47
N THR A 2 -9.78 9.26 -38.01
CA THR A 2 -10.69 8.79 -36.96
C THR A 2 -10.32 9.47 -35.65
N LEU A 3 -11.18 10.35 -35.13
CA LEU A 3 -10.97 11.02 -33.85
C LEU A 3 -11.06 9.98 -32.72
N ALA A 4 -9.95 9.74 -32.04
CA ALA A 4 -9.93 8.92 -30.83
C ALA A 4 -10.75 9.61 -29.73
N PHE A 5 -11.83 8.95 -29.31
CA PHE A 5 -12.76 9.43 -28.29
C PHE A 5 -12.90 8.40 -27.17
N PHE A 6 -12.81 8.85 -25.94
CA PHE A 6 -13.04 8.09 -24.71
C PHE A 6 -14.15 8.75 -23.88
N SER A 7 -14.82 7.99 -23.01
CA SER A 7 -15.71 8.61 -22.03
C SER A 7 -14.90 9.37 -20.98
N THR A 8 -13.84 8.71 -20.48
CA THR A 8 -12.98 9.20 -19.39
C THR A 8 -11.52 9.05 -19.78
N ALA A 9 -10.73 10.11 -19.60
CA ALA A 9 -9.28 10.06 -19.71
C ALA A 9 -8.65 10.18 -18.31
N CYS A 10 -8.09 9.08 -17.82
CA CYS A 10 -7.27 9.04 -16.62
C CYS A 10 -5.81 9.31 -16.99
N VAL A 11 -5.29 10.42 -16.49
CA VAL A 11 -3.86 10.69 -16.48
C VAL A 11 -3.36 10.20 -15.11
N ILE A 12 -2.41 9.25 -15.13
CA ILE A 12 -1.62 8.63 -14.04
C ILE A 12 -2.24 7.41 -13.37
N ALA A 13 -1.39 6.40 -13.12
CA ALA A 13 -1.76 5.12 -12.50
C ALA A 13 -1.34 4.99 -11.03
N GLY A 14 -1.73 5.95 -10.18
CA GLY A 14 -1.64 5.81 -8.73
C GLY A 14 -2.83 5.02 -8.14
N LEU A 15 -2.92 4.94 -6.81
CA LEU A 15 -4.01 4.17 -6.18
C LEU A 15 -5.40 4.78 -6.44
N PRO A 16 -5.70 6.05 -6.13
CA PRO A 16 -7.03 6.63 -6.38
C PRO A 16 -7.44 6.54 -7.85
N GLU A 17 -6.51 6.84 -8.76
CA GLU A 17 -6.74 6.90 -10.20
C GLU A 17 -7.02 5.49 -10.76
N SER A 18 -6.28 4.47 -10.29
CA SER A 18 -6.55 3.07 -10.63
C SER A 18 -7.93 2.60 -10.18
N ILE A 19 -8.38 3.00 -8.98
CA ILE A 19 -9.73 2.68 -8.47
C ILE A 19 -10.81 3.37 -9.31
N ILE A 20 -10.65 4.66 -9.64
CA ILE A 20 -11.65 5.38 -10.47
C ILE A 20 -11.67 4.81 -11.90
N ALA A 21 -10.50 4.54 -12.49
CA ALA A 21 -10.41 3.94 -13.82
C ALA A 21 -11.10 2.57 -13.87
N ALA A 22 -10.92 1.75 -12.83
CA ALA A 22 -11.60 0.47 -12.69
C ALA A 22 -13.12 0.63 -12.53
N ALA A 23 -13.57 1.58 -11.71
CA ALA A 23 -14.99 1.88 -11.52
C ALA A 23 -15.65 2.33 -12.84
N CYS A 24 -15.03 3.26 -13.57
CA CYS A 24 -15.51 3.75 -14.86
C CYS A 24 -15.57 2.63 -15.92
N ALA A 25 -14.52 1.83 -16.06
CA ALA A 25 -14.55 0.70 -17.00
C ALA A 25 -15.63 -0.32 -16.61
N ARG A 26 -15.79 -0.61 -15.31
CA ARG A 26 -16.82 -1.51 -14.78
C ARG A 26 -18.25 -1.01 -15.02
N SER A 27 -18.49 0.31 -15.11
CA SER A 27 -19.75 0.93 -15.55
C SER A 27 -19.84 1.17 -17.07
N GLY A 28 -19.07 0.40 -17.86
CA GLY A 28 -19.14 0.39 -19.33
C GLY A 28 -18.51 1.60 -20.02
N GLN A 29 -17.78 2.45 -19.28
CA GLN A 29 -17.16 3.64 -19.86
C GLN A 29 -15.87 3.29 -20.60
N ARG A 30 -15.64 3.91 -21.76
CA ARG A 30 -14.35 3.83 -22.45
C ARG A 30 -13.32 4.64 -21.69
N VAL A 31 -12.37 3.96 -21.05
CA VAL A 31 -11.28 4.58 -20.28
C VAL A 31 -9.97 4.54 -21.08
N LEU A 32 -9.30 5.68 -21.18
CA LEU A 32 -7.88 5.75 -21.51
C LEU A 32 -7.10 6.04 -20.23
N HIS A 33 -6.07 5.26 -19.94
CA HIS A 33 -5.25 5.37 -18.75
C HIS A 33 -3.77 5.49 -19.14
N VAL A 34 -3.17 6.67 -18.94
CA VAL A 34 -1.79 6.96 -19.38
C VAL A 34 -0.88 7.30 -18.20
N ASP A 35 0.40 6.93 -18.24
CA ASP A 35 1.40 7.38 -17.27
C ASP A 35 2.70 7.75 -18.00
N SER A 36 3.38 8.83 -17.58
CA SER A 36 4.68 9.20 -18.14
C SER A 36 5.80 8.25 -17.71
N ARG A 37 5.63 7.56 -16.58
CA ARG A 37 6.61 6.63 -16.00
C ARG A 37 6.60 5.30 -16.78
N ASN A 38 7.67 4.53 -16.63
CA ASN A 38 7.80 3.19 -17.23
C ASN A 38 7.30 2.05 -16.30
N TYR A 39 6.70 2.40 -15.16
CA TYR A 39 6.13 1.49 -14.16
C TYR A 39 4.78 2.03 -13.64
N TYR A 40 3.97 1.16 -13.03
CA TYR A 40 2.68 1.51 -12.40
C TYR A 40 2.85 2.04 -10.96
N GLY A 41 1.82 2.70 -10.45
CA GLY A 41 1.71 3.12 -9.04
C GLY A 41 2.05 4.57 -8.77
N GLY A 42 2.78 5.26 -9.66
CA GLY A 42 3.22 6.64 -9.39
C GLY A 42 4.01 6.72 -8.08
N ASN A 43 3.55 7.53 -7.13
CA ASN A 43 4.16 7.62 -5.78
C ASN A 43 3.74 6.45 -4.85
N TRP A 44 2.82 5.58 -5.26
CA TRP A 44 2.44 4.33 -4.58
C TRP A 44 3.27 3.11 -5.03
N ALA A 45 4.23 3.30 -5.95
CA ALA A 45 5.00 2.21 -6.54
C ALA A 45 5.93 1.48 -5.54
N SER A 46 6.25 0.23 -5.89
CA SER A 46 7.28 -0.60 -5.25
C SER A 46 8.42 -0.84 -6.24
N PHE A 47 9.66 -0.97 -5.73
CA PHE A 47 10.84 -1.16 -6.59
C PHE A 47 11.74 -2.31 -6.16
N SER A 48 12.30 -3.02 -7.15
CA SER A 48 13.55 -3.77 -6.95
C SER A 48 14.67 -2.85 -6.46
N PHE A 49 15.70 -3.40 -5.79
CA PHE A 49 16.78 -2.57 -5.23
C PHE A 49 17.46 -1.69 -6.30
N SER A 50 17.73 -2.24 -7.49
CA SER A 50 18.24 -1.48 -8.65
C SER A 50 17.25 -0.45 -9.21
N GLY A 51 15.95 -0.75 -9.15
CA GLY A 51 14.90 0.21 -9.52
C GLY A 51 14.86 1.39 -8.56
N LEU A 52 14.95 1.14 -7.24
CA LEU A 52 14.98 2.18 -6.23
C LEU A 52 16.22 3.06 -6.36
N LEU A 53 17.40 2.49 -6.63
CA LEU A 53 18.61 3.27 -6.90
C LEU A 53 18.47 4.15 -8.16
N SER A 54 17.71 3.71 -9.16
CA SER A 54 17.41 4.51 -10.37
C SER A 54 16.46 5.66 -10.03
N TRP A 55 15.38 5.37 -9.29
CA TRP A 55 14.45 6.38 -8.79
C TRP A 55 15.13 7.42 -7.88
N ILE A 56 16.07 7.02 -7.02
CA ILE A 56 16.86 7.95 -6.20
C ILE A 56 17.66 8.91 -7.10
N LYS A 57 18.36 8.41 -8.12
CA LYS A 57 19.13 9.24 -9.06
C LYS A 57 18.24 10.24 -9.81
N GLU A 58 17.07 9.81 -10.29
CA GLU A 58 16.10 10.69 -10.97
C GLU A 58 15.61 11.84 -10.09
N ASN A 59 15.54 11.66 -8.77
CA ASN A 59 15.11 12.71 -7.84
C ASN A 59 16.27 13.57 -7.35
N GLN A 60 17.49 13.04 -7.26
CA GLN A 60 18.71 13.83 -7.00
C GLN A 60 19.03 14.75 -8.18
N GLN A 61 18.97 14.25 -9.42
CA GLN A 61 19.19 15.04 -10.64
C GLN A 61 18.14 16.14 -10.89
N LYS A 62 17.00 16.11 -10.16
CA LYS A 62 16.01 17.20 -10.16
C LYS A 62 16.26 18.24 -9.07
N ALA A 63 17.06 17.92 -8.05
CA ALA A 63 17.48 18.87 -7.04
C ALA A 63 18.73 19.66 -7.49
N ASP A 64 19.66 18.99 -8.19
CA ASP A 64 20.95 19.57 -8.56
C ASP A 64 21.10 19.74 -10.08
N LEU A 65 20.99 21.00 -10.54
CA LEU A 65 21.84 21.47 -11.63
C LEU A 65 23.24 21.67 -11.02
N SER A 66 24.16 20.76 -11.36
CA SER A 66 25.52 20.56 -10.83
C SER A 66 25.64 19.73 -9.54
N ASP A 67 25.79 18.42 -9.70
CA ASP A 67 27.03 17.76 -9.28
C ASP A 67 27.33 16.51 -10.13
N GLU A 68 28.54 16.40 -10.69
CA GLU A 68 28.95 15.22 -11.45
C GLU A 68 29.62 14.21 -10.50
N CYS A 69 29.03 13.02 -10.36
CA CYS A 69 29.67 11.93 -9.65
C CYS A 69 30.89 11.42 -10.45
N GLU A 70 32.08 11.92 -10.11
CA GLU A 70 33.33 11.54 -10.76
C GLU A 70 33.62 10.03 -10.63
N ASP A 71 33.98 9.40 -11.75
CA ASP A 71 34.53 8.05 -11.76
C ASP A 71 35.94 8.10 -11.17
N TRP A 72 36.09 7.59 -9.94
CA TRP A 72 37.34 7.53 -9.17
C TRP A 72 38.51 6.91 -9.94
N ARG A 73 38.25 6.15 -11.02
CA ARG A 73 39.27 5.64 -11.94
C ARG A 73 40.07 6.74 -12.65
N LYS A 74 39.55 7.96 -12.76
CA LYS A 74 40.27 9.12 -13.31
C LYS A 74 41.40 9.64 -12.40
N LEU A 75 41.47 9.18 -11.15
CA LEU A 75 42.52 9.56 -10.18
C LEU A 75 43.79 8.70 -10.29
N ILE A 76 43.80 7.71 -11.19
CA ILE A 76 44.95 6.85 -11.48
C ILE A 76 45.76 7.52 -12.61
N LEU A 77 47.04 7.78 -12.38
CA LEU A 77 47.94 8.36 -13.40
C LEU A 77 48.31 7.33 -14.48
N GLU A 78 48.79 7.78 -15.65
CA GLU A 78 49.10 6.92 -16.81
C GLU A 78 50.16 5.84 -16.51
N ASP A 79 50.94 6.04 -15.45
CA ASP A 79 52.05 5.21 -14.96
C ASP A 79 51.75 4.46 -13.64
N GLU A 80 50.48 4.38 -13.20
CA GLU A 80 50.04 3.66 -11.99
C GLU A 80 49.14 2.45 -12.27
N GLU A 81 49.40 1.30 -11.63
CA GLU A 81 48.52 0.12 -11.66
C GLU A 81 47.79 -0.10 -10.32
N ALA A 82 46.45 -0.18 -10.36
CA ALA A 82 45.62 -0.43 -9.19
C ALA A 82 45.43 -1.94 -8.91
N ILE A 83 46.09 -2.45 -7.87
CA ILE A 83 45.90 -3.83 -7.39
C ILE A 83 44.63 -3.91 -6.53
N ALA A 84 43.60 -4.61 -7.02
CA ALA A 84 42.36 -4.84 -6.28
C ALA A 84 42.57 -5.78 -5.09
N LEU A 85 42.45 -5.26 -3.86
CA LEU A 85 42.56 -6.05 -2.63
C LEU A 85 41.32 -6.95 -2.42
N SER A 86 41.56 -8.25 -2.23
CA SER A 86 40.53 -9.25 -1.92
C SER A 86 40.06 -9.14 -0.46
N SER A 87 38.87 -8.59 -0.24
CA SER A 87 38.23 -8.47 1.09
C SER A 87 37.62 -9.78 1.64
N LYS A 88 38.31 -10.92 1.45
CA LYS A 88 37.93 -12.21 2.02
C LYS A 88 38.73 -12.51 3.29
N ASP A 89 38.30 -11.91 4.39
CA ASP A 89 38.58 -12.49 5.70
C ASP A 89 37.75 -13.78 5.87
N LYS A 90 38.34 -14.81 6.50
CA LYS A 90 37.76 -16.15 6.64
C LYS A 90 37.50 -16.48 8.10
N THR A 91 36.60 -15.71 8.72
CA THR A 91 35.90 -16.10 9.94
C THR A 91 34.40 -16.09 9.67
N ILE A 92 33.73 -17.22 9.91
CA ILE A 92 32.32 -17.40 9.52
C ILE A 92 31.42 -16.76 10.57
N GLN A 93 31.00 -15.52 10.29
CA GLN A 93 29.69 -15.02 10.68
C GLN A 93 28.92 -14.68 9.39
N HIS A 94 27.60 -14.86 9.38
CA HIS A 94 26.73 -14.50 8.25
C HIS A 94 26.57 -12.96 8.14
N LYS A 95 27.65 -12.25 7.82
CA LYS A 95 27.66 -10.80 7.63
C LYS A 95 27.21 -10.46 6.21
N ILE A 96 25.96 -10.00 6.09
CA ILE A 96 25.39 -9.55 4.81
C ILE A 96 26.12 -8.29 4.33
N THR A 97 26.52 -8.30 3.07
CA THR A 97 27.31 -7.25 2.42
C THR A 97 26.47 -6.52 1.37
N TYR A 98 26.84 -5.27 1.06
CA TYR A 98 26.18 -4.49 0.01
C TYR A 98 26.19 -5.19 -1.35
N SER A 99 27.26 -5.91 -1.70
CA SER A 99 27.34 -6.69 -2.94
C SER A 99 26.35 -7.86 -3.00
N GLN A 100 26.03 -8.48 -1.85
CA GLN A 100 24.94 -9.46 -1.76
C GLN A 100 23.57 -8.79 -1.94
N ILE A 101 23.31 -7.64 -1.31
CA ILE A 101 22.05 -6.88 -1.48
C ILE A 101 21.84 -6.50 -2.97
N VAL A 102 22.89 -6.01 -3.64
CA VAL A 102 22.84 -5.69 -5.08
C VAL A 102 22.57 -6.95 -5.91
N ARG A 103 23.26 -8.07 -5.64
CA ARG A 103 23.08 -9.33 -6.38
C ARG A 103 21.67 -9.90 -6.22
N GLU A 104 21.15 -9.90 -4.99
CA GLU A 104 19.79 -10.35 -4.67
C GLU A 104 18.72 -9.26 -4.92
N GLY A 105 19.06 -8.15 -5.61
CA GLY A 105 18.23 -6.95 -5.73
C GLY A 105 16.81 -7.17 -6.30
N ARG A 106 16.57 -8.28 -7.02
CA ARG A 106 15.26 -8.73 -7.53
C ARG A 106 14.41 -9.52 -6.51
N ARG A 107 14.91 -9.72 -5.29
CA ARG A 107 14.15 -10.24 -4.13
C ARG A 107 13.54 -9.12 -3.29
N PHE A 108 13.92 -7.87 -3.57
CA PHE A 108 13.36 -6.71 -2.95
C PHE A 108 12.17 -6.18 -3.75
N ASN A 109 11.13 -5.75 -3.04
CA ASN A 109 10.03 -4.93 -3.56
C ASN A 109 9.78 -3.84 -2.52
N ILE A 110 10.42 -2.69 -2.73
CA ILE A 110 10.55 -1.64 -1.73
C ILE A 110 9.48 -0.59 -1.96
N ASP A 111 8.50 -0.54 -1.06
CA ASP A 111 7.38 0.39 -1.14
C ASP A 111 7.81 1.83 -0.83
N LEU A 112 7.45 2.77 -1.71
CA LEU A 112 7.49 4.19 -1.37
C LEU A 112 6.50 4.52 -0.23
N VAL A 113 5.33 3.85 -0.20
CA VAL A 113 4.24 4.06 0.76
C VAL A 113 4.19 2.97 1.82
N SER A 114 4.26 3.32 3.10
CA SER A 114 4.16 2.37 4.22
C SER A 114 2.81 2.44 4.91
N LYS A 115 1.94 1.50 4.52
CA LYS A 115 0.56 1.33 4.98
C LYS A 115 0.28 -0.15 5.27
N LEU A 116 -0.78 -0.39 6.05
CA LEU A 116 -1.35 -1.71 6.29
C LEU A 116 -2.83 -1.70 5.91
N LEU A 117 -3.36 -2.85 5.55
CA LEU A 117 -4.78 -3.04 5.31
C LEU A 117 -5.44 -3.42 6.63
N TYR A 118 -6.41 -2.65 7.09
CA TYR A 118 -7.31 -3.12 8.14
C TYR A 118 -8.11 -4.32 7.62
N SER A 119 -8.36 -5.30 8.48
CA SER A 119 -9.17 -6.47 8.12
C SER A 119 -10.63 -6.11 7.86
N ARG A 120 -11.15 -4.97 8.37
CA ARG A 120 -12.47 -4.40 8.00
C ARG A 120 -12.32 -2.92 7.66
N GLY A 121 -13.10 -2.45 6.68
CA GLY A 121 -13.11 -1.06 6.25
C GLY A 121 -13.11 -0.92 4.74
N LEU A 122 -13.39 0.31 4.30
CA LEU A 122 -13.69 0.67 2.91
C LEU A 122 -12.79 0.00 1.87
N PHE A 123 -11.48 -0.05 2.13
CA PHE A 123 -10.52 -0.58 1.18
C PHE A 123 -10.55 -2.10 1.01
N ILE A 124 -10.59 -2.89 2.10
CA ILE A 124 -10.68 -4.35 1.98
C ILE A 124 -12.07 -4.79 1.53
N ASP A 125 -13.11 -4.09 1.96
CA ASP A 125 -14.47 -4.39 1.55
C ASP A 125 -14.67 -4.05 0.06
N LEU A 126 -14.01 -3.02 -0.47
CA LEU A 126 -13.90 -2.74 -1.92
C LEU A 126 -13.14 -3.85 -2.67
N LEU A 127 -11.99 -4.31 -2.17
CA LEU A 127 -11.21 -5.38 -2.81
C LEU A 127 -12.03 -6.68 -2.96
N ILE A 128 -12.83 -7.00 -1.93
CA ILE A 128 -13.74 -8.15 -1.94
C ILE A 128 -14.91 -7.90 -2.90
N LYS A 129 -15.63 -6.79 -2.75
CA LYS A 129 -16.80 -6.45 -3.59
C LYS A 129 -16.47 -6.45 -5.09
N SER A 130 -15.35 -5.85 -5.46
CA SER A 130 -14.90 -5.74 -6.85
C SER A 130 -14.23 -7.01 -7.39
N ASN A 131 -14.04 -8.04 -6.57
CA ASN A 131 -13.29 -9.27 -6.89
C ASN A 131 -11.82 -9.01 -7.33
N VAL A 132 -11.27 -7.83 -7.00
CA VAL A 132 -9.86 -7.43 -7.19
C VAL A 132 -8.94 -8.17 -6.22
N SER A 133 -9.47 -8.61 -5.07
CA SER A 133 -8.79 -9.49 -4.12
C SER A 133 -8.21 -10.77 -4.75
N ARG A 134 -8.72 -11.23 -5.91
CA ARG A 134 -8.20 -12.40 -6.64
C ARG A 134 -6.84 -12.15 -7.32
N TYR A 135 -6.37 -10.90 -7.37
CA TYR A 135 -5.11 -10.54 -8.03
C TYR A 135 -3.94 -10.35 -7.05
N ALA A 136 -4.18 -10.44 -5.74
CA ALA A 136 -3.15 -10.29 -4.72
C ALA A 136 -3.35 -11.28 -3.56
N GLU A 137 -2.24 -11.80 -3.03
CA GLU A 137 -2.23 -12.57 -1.78
C GLU A 137 -1.86 -11.66 -0.60
N PHE A 138 -2.27 -12.04 0.61
CA PHE A 138 -2.06 -11.23 1.81
C PHE A 138 -1.47 -12.06 2.96
N LYS A 139 -0.48 -11.48 3.65
CA LYS A 139 0.09 -12.01 4.90
C LYS A 139 -0.49 -11.23 6.08
N ASN A 140 -0.85 -11.92 7.16
CA ASN A 140 -1.21 -11.29 8.43
C ASN A 140 -0.02 -10.50 9.00
N ALA A 141 -0.28 -9.29 9.51
CA ALA A 141 0.59 -8.73 10.54
C ALA A 141 0.39 -9.56 11.81
N THR A 142 1.47 -10.06 12.40
CA THR A 142 1.43 -11.00 13.53
C THR A 142 1.67 -10.32 14.87
N ARG A 143 2.26 -9.11 14.87
CA ARG A 143 2.62 -8.37 16.08
C ARG A 143 2.20 -6.90 16.00
N VAL A 144 1.59 -6.41 17.07
CA VAL A 144 1.54 -4.99 17.41
C VAL A 144 2.51 -4.75 18.55
N LEU A 145 3.36 -3.74 18.41
CA LEU A 145 4.46 -3.42 19.31
C LEU A 145 4.33 -1.97 19.79
N ALA A 146 4.77 -1.70 21.02
CA ALA A 146 4.86 -0.37 21.60
C ALA A 146 6.32 -0.04 21.94
N PHE A 147 6.70 1.23 21.85
CA PHE A 147 7.98 1.72 22.35
C PHE A 147 7.80 2.49 23.66
N ARG A 148 8.33 1.95 24.76
CA ARG A 148 8.17 2.51 26.10
C ARG A 148 9.42 2.33 26.93
N GLN A 149 9.83 3.39 27.65
CA GLN A 149 11.00 3.38 28.54
C GLN A 149 12.29 2.85 27.86
N GLY A 150 12.47 3.14 26.57
CA GLY A 150 13.63 2.68 25.80
C GLY A 150 13.55 1.24 25.26
N ARG A 151 12.45 0.52 25.50
CA ARG A 151 12.26 -0.88 25.11
C ARG A 151 11.11 -1.03 24.12
N VAL A 152 11.23 -2.04 23.25
CA VAL A 152 10.15 -2.53 22.39
C VAL A 152 9.42 -3.65 23.13
N GLU A 153 8.10 -3.55 23.26
CA GLU A 153 7.26 -4.56 23.90
C GLU A 153 6.06 -4.96 23.04
N GLN A 154 5.69 -6.24 23.04
CA GLN A 154 4.54 -6.74 22.29
C GLN A 154 3.23 -6.44 23.03
N VAL A 155 2.30 -5.79 22.33
CA VAL A 155 1.00 -5.39 22.86
C VAL A 155 0.02 -6.55 22.76
N PRO A 156 -0.68 -6.93 23.85
CA PRO A 156 -1.72 -7.96 23.82
C PRO A 156 -2.86 -7.59 22.85
N CYS A 157 -3.11 -8.42 21.85
CA CYS A 157 -4.13 -8.19 20.82
C CYS A 157 -5.37 -9.08 20.97
N SER A 158 -5.38 -10.03 21.90
CA SER A 158 -6.52 -10.91 22.16
C SER A 158 -6.85 -11.02 23.66
N ARG A 159 -8.06 -11.51 23.99
CA ARG A 159 -8.41 -11.85 25.39
C ARG A 159 -7.45 -12.87 26.00
N ALA A 160 -6.94 -13.81 25.21
CA ALA A 160 -5.93 -14.78 25.64
C ALA A 160 -4.57 -14.11 25.88
N ASP A 161 -4.16 -13.16 25.02
CA ASP A 161 -2.91 -12.41 25.16
C ASP A 161 -2.96 -11.56 26.43
N VAL A 162 -4.08 -10.87 26.70
CA VAL A 162 -4.28 -10.07 27.91
C VAL A 162 -4.22 -10.97 29.14
N PHE A 163 -4.83 -12.15 29.10
CA PHE A 163 -4.76 -13.12 30.20
C PHE A 163 -3.33 -13.63 30.43
N ASN A 164 -2.60 -13.99 29.36
CA ASN A 164 -1.24 -14.53 29.41
C ASN A 164 -0.15 -13.48 29.66
N SER A 165 -0.42 -12.19 29.45
CA SER A 165 0.55 -11.12 29.64
C SER A 165 1.13 -11.10 31.06
N ARG A 166 2.45 -11.06 31.16
CA ARG A 166 3.20 -10.89 32.42
C ARG A 166 3.49 -9.41 32.74
N GLN A 167 3.25 -8.51 31.79
CA GLN A 167 3.50 -7.07 31.91
C GLN A 167 2.35 -6.33 32.61
N LEU A 168 1.13 -6.85 32.50
CA LEU A 168 -0.07 -6.26 33.08
C LEU A 168 -0.43 -6.93 34.41
N THR A 169 -0.73 -6.14 35.43
CA THR A 169 -1.27 -6.66 36.70
C THR A 169 -2.71 -7.19 36.51
N MET A 170 -3.18 -8.04 37.43
CA MET A 170 -4.57 -8.54 37.41
C MET A 170 -5.62 -7.42 37.47
N VAL A 171 -5.28 -6.30 38.11
CA VAL A 171 -6.13 -5.10 38.19
C VAL A 171 -6.16 -4.40 36.84
N GLU A 172 -5.00 -4.17 36.22
CA GLU A 172 -4.91 -3.56 34.88
C GLU A 172 -5.59 -4.39 33.80
N LYS A 173 -5.46 -5.73 33.82
CA LYS A 173 -6.19 -6.62 32.90
C LYS A 173 -7.71 -6.41 32.98
N ARG A 174 -8.26 -6.26 34.19
CA ARG A 174 -9.68 -5.99 34.41
C ARG A 174 -10.08 -4.59 33.92
N MET A 175 -9.25 -3.59 34.18
CA MET A 175 -9.48 -2.20 33.75
C MET A 175 -9.47 -2.08 32.22
N LEU A 176 -8.46 -2.66 31.57
CA LEU A 176 -8.33 -2.72 30.12
C LEU A 176 -9.55 -3.41 29.51
N MET A 177 -9.89 -4.63 29.95
CA MET A 177 -11.06 -5.34 29.41
C MET A 177 -12.36 -4.57 29.61
N LYS A 178 -12.59 -3.93 30.76
CA LYS A 178 -13.77 -3.08 30.98
C LYS A 178 -13.82 -1.92 29.98
N PHE A 179 -12.69 -1.24 29.78
CA PHE A 179 -12.61 -0.08 28.88
C PHE A 179 -12.77 -0.48 27.40
N LEU A 180 -12.14 -1.58 26.96
CA LEU A 180 -12.28 -2.07 25.58
C LEU A 180 -13.70 -2.55 25.27
N THR A 181 -14.41 -3.16 26.24
CA THR A 181 -15.85 -3.47 26.09
C THR A 181 -16.66 -2.19 25.91
N PHE A 182 -16.43 -1.17 26.74
CA PHE A 182 -17.07 0.15 26.56
C PHE A 182 -16.78 0.74 25.16
N CYS A 183 -15.53 0.66 24.67
CA CYS A 183 -15.18 1.19 23.35
C CYS A 183 -15.83 0.46 22.17
N LEU A 184 -16.25 -0.80 22.30
CA LEU A 184 -16.97 -1.51 21.23
C LEU A 184 -18.38 -0.93 21.02
N ASP A 185 -19.06 -0.59 22.12
CA ASP A 185 -20.45 -0.16 22.15
C ASP A 185 -20.62 1.29 22.64
N TYR A 186 -19.58 2.14 22.52
CA TYR A 186 -19.54 3.48 23.13
C TYR A 186 -20.71 4.38 22.71
N GLU A 187 -21.23 4.21 21.49
CA GLU A 187 -22.41 4.90 20.94
C GLU A 187 -23.69 4.66 21.76
N GLN A 188 -23.76 3.54 22.49
CA GLN A 188 -24.87 3.20 23.40
C GLN A 188 -24.70 3.84 24.79
N HIS A 189 -23.55 4.48 25.04
CA HIS A 189 -23.15 5.08 26.30
C HIS A 189 -22.68 6.55 26.17
N PRO A 190 -23.47 7.49 25.57
CA PRO A 190 -23.10 8.91 25.51
C PRO A 190 -22.75 9.50 26.87
N GLU A 191 -23.45 9.09 27.93
CA GLU A 191 -23.23 9.54 29.31
C GLU A 191 -21.81 9.29 29.84
N GLU A 192 -21.05 8.38 29.23
CA GLU A 192 -19.69 8.05 29.65
C GLU A 192 -18.59 8.90 28.99
N TYR A 193 -18.91 9.70 27.96
CA TYR A 193 -17.93 10.53 27.22
C TYR A 193 -18.43 11.90 26.74
N GLN A 194 -19.73 12.20 26.75
CA GLN A 194 -20.29 13.43 26.16
C GLN A 194 -19.75 14.72 26.79
N GLU A 195 -19.49 14.73 28.11
CA GLU A 195 -18.84 15.85 28.83
C GLU A 195 -17.39 16.11 28.37
N HIS A 196 -16.81 15.19 27.60
CA HIS A 196 -15.41 15.20 27.14
C HIS A 196 -15.28 15.25 25.60
N GLU A 197 -16.37 15.47 24.86
CA GLU A 197 -16.34 15.56 23.38
C GLU A 197 -15.41 16.66 22.86
N SER A 198 -15.30 17.78 23.58
CA SER A 198 -14.43 18.92 23.26
C SER A 198 -12.98 18.76 23.72
N SER A 199 -12.67 17.72 24.50
CA SER A 199 -11.31 17.40 24.94
C SER A 199 -10.63 16.40 24.01
N THR A 200 -9.29 16.33 24.10
CA THR A 200 -8.50 15.33 23.38
C THR A 200 -8.78 13.92 23.93
N PHE A 201 -8.60 12.91 23.09
CA PHE A 201 -8.69 11.51 23.54
C PHE A 201 -7.68 11.19 24.65
N ALA A 202 -6.51 11.84 24.65
CA ALA A 202 -5.51 11.70 25.70
C ALA A 202 -6.00 12.20 27.06
N GLU A 203 -6.65 13.37 27.10
CA GLU A 203 -7.28 13.92 28.32
C GLU A 203 -8.43 13.04 28.79
N PHE A 204 -9.29 12.57 27.87
CA PHE A 204 -10.36 11.62 28.20
C PHE A 204 -9.83 10.33 28.83
N LEU A 205 -8.76 9.74 28.30
CA LEU A 205 -8.16 8.53 28.88
C LEU A 205 -7.66 8.73 30.32
N GLN A 206 -7.28 9.94 30.71
CA GLN A 206 -6.88 10.28 32.08
C GLN A 206 -8.08 10.26 33.04
N THR A 207 -9.29 10.65 32.61
CA THR A 207 -10.49 10.65 33.47
C THR A 207 -11.04 9.25 33.74
N ARG A 208 -10.80 8.30 32.82
CA ARG A 208 -11.34 6.92 32.85
C ARG A 208 -10.66 5.99 33.88
N LYS A 209 -9.91 6.55 34.84
CA LYS A 209 -9.19 5.85 35.93
C LYS A 209 -8.15 4.82 35.46
N LEU A 210 -7.73 4.86 34.20
CA LEU A 210 -6.73 3.95 33.61
C LEU A 210 -5.33 4.24 34.17
N THR A 211 -4.47 3.22 34.31
CA THR A 211 -3.04 3.45 34.65
C THR A 211 -2.33 4.11 33.47
N PRO A 212 -1.25 4.90 33.67
CA PRO A 212 -0.50 5.50 32.57
C PRO A 212 0.03 4.47 31.56
N SER A 213 0.27 3.22 32.01
CA SER A 213 0.61 2.09 31.13
C SER A 213 -0.52 1.76 30.15
N LEU A 214 -1.76 1.67 30.64
CA LEU A 214 -2.92 1.35 29.81
C LEU A 214 -3.28 2.51 28.89
N GLN A 215 -3.21 3.75 29.37
CA GLN A 215 -3.43 4.95 28.56
C GLN A 215 -2.49 4.97 27.34
N HIS A 216 -1.19 4.73 27.57
CA HIS A 216 -0.17 4.65 26.51
C HIS A 216 -0.46 3.56 25.46
N PHE A 217 -0.82 2.33 25.89
CA PHE A 217 -1.17 1.26 24.95
C PHE A 217 -2.43 1.58 24.15
N ILE A 218 -3.48 2.09 24.80
CA ILE A 218 -4.74 2.44 24.14
C ILE A 218 -4.51 3.56 23.12
N LEU A 219 -3.82 4.64 23.51
CA LEU A 219 -3.59 5.80 22.65
C LEU A 219 -2.70 5.45 21.44
N HIS A 220 -1.51 4.89 21.67
CA HIS A 220 -0.51 4.74 20.61
C HIS A 220 -0.52 3.39 19.89
N SER A 221 -1.08 2.33 20.49
CA SER A 221 -1.04 0.97 19.91
C SER A 221 -2.40 0.45 19.43
N ILE A 222 -3.50 0.90 20.03
CA ILE A 222 -4.87 0.49 19.66
C ILE A 222 -5.54 1.55 18.78
N ALA A 223 -5.70 2.77 19.31
CA ALA A 223 -6.27 3.89 18.55
C ALA A 223 -5.29 4.39 17.48
N MET A 224 -4.00 4.50 17.81
CA MET A 224 -2.93 5.04 16.95
C MET A 224 -3.26 6.46 16.44
N VAL A 225 -3.88 7.27 17.29
CA VAL A 225 -4.27 8.67 17.01
C VAL A 225 -3.22 9.66 17.55
N ALA A 226 -3.32 10.93 17.15
CA ALA A 226 -2.43 11.97 17.66
C ALA A 226 -2.81 12.34 19.11
N GLU A 227 -1.81 12.55 19.96
CA GLU A 227 -2.02 12.84 21.38
C GLU A 227 -2.63 14.23 21.62
N THR A 228 -2.20 15.23 20.85
CA THR A 228 -2.59 16.64 21.02
C THR A 228 -3.78 17.06 20.16
N ASP A 229 -4.02 16.39 19.04
CA ASP A 229 -4.87 16.91 17.97
C ASP A 229 -6.15 16.09 17.75
N SER A 230 -6.23 14.87 18.30
CA SER A 230 -7.37 13.96 18.09
C SER A 230 -8.39 14.06 19.21
N SER A 231 -9.63 14.33 18.82
CA SER A 231 -10.79 14.43 19.72
C SER A 231 -11.12 13.09 20.40
N THR A 232 -11.81 13.15 21.54
CA THR A 232 -12.36 11.96 22.22
C THR A 232 -13.13 11.04 21.27
N LEU A 233 -13.95 11.60 20.38
CA LEU A 233 -14.77 10.83 19.46
C LEU A 233 -13.92 10.08 18.41
N GLU A 234 -12.90 10.72 17.83
CA GLU A 234 -11.97 10.08 16.88
C GLU A 234 -11.19 8.94 17.53
N GLY A 235 -10.73 9.13 18.77
CA GLY A 235 -10.04 8.09 19.52
C GLY A 235 -10.92 6.88 19.87
N LEU A 236 -12.19 7.13 20.23
CA LEU A 236 -13.19 6.07 20.44
C LEU A 236 -13.50 5.32 19.14
N GLN A 237 -13.72 6.04 18.03
CA GLN A 237 -13.94 5.44 16.70
C GLN A 237 -12.76 4.60 16.22
N ALA A 238 -11.53 5.09 16.38
CA ALA A 238 -10.32 4.37 16.03
C ALA A 238 -10.13 3.11 16.89
N THR A 239 -10.36 3.23 18.20
CA THR A 239 -10.33 2.09 19.14
C THR A 239 -11.37 1.03 18.76
N LYS A 240 -12.62 1.44 18.48
CA LYS A 240 -13.70 0.55 18.02
C LYS A 240 -13.34 -0.16 16.72
N LYS A 241 -12.84 0.59 15.71
CA LYS A 241 -12.41 0.02 14.42
C LYS A 241 -11.31 -1.01 14.59
N PHE A 242 -10.28 -0.73 15.42
CA PHE A 242 -9.22 -1.69 15.74
C PHE A 242 -9.81 -2.97 16.32
N LEU A 243 -10.66 -2.86 17.35
CA LEU A 243 -11.24 -4.02 18.05
C LEU A 243 -12.14 -4.87 17.14
N GLN A 244 -12.96 -4.24 16.28
CA GLN A 244 -13.80 -4.94 15.30
C GLN A 244 -13.00 -5.70 14.23
N CYS A 245 -11.76 -5.27 13.95
CA CYS A 245 -10.89 -5.90 12.97
C CYS A 245 -10.12 -7.13 13.54
N LEU A 246 -9.99 -7.26 14.86
CA LEU A 246 -9.32 -8.40 15.48
C LEU A 246 -10.01 -9.72 15.13
N GLY A 247 -9.23 -10.77 14.87
CA GLY A 247 -9.76 -12.13 14.68
C GLY A 247 -10.40 -12.42 13.32
N ARG A 248 -10.55 -11.45 12.38
CA ARG A 248 -11.16 -11.72 11.06
C ARG A 248 -10.30 -12.65 10.19
N TYR A 249 -8.97 -12.47 10.20
CA TYR A 249 -8.01 -13.29 9.45
C TYR A 249 -6.79 -13.73 10.29
N GLY A 250 -6.57 -13.12 11.45
CA GLY A 250 -5.42 -13.35 12.31
C GLY A 250 -5.60 -12.71 13.69
N ASN A 251 -4.58 -12.79 14.53
CA ASN A 251 -4.58 -12.26 15.90
C ASN A 251 -4.57 -10.73 15.99
N THR A 252 -3.98 -10.05 14.99
CA THR A 252 -4.00 -8.58 14.88
C THR A 252 -5.03 -8.10 13.85
N PRO A 253 -5.35 -6.80 13.78
CA PRO A 253 -6.36 -6.29 12.87
C PRO A 253 -5.84 -6.01 11.45
N PHE A 254 -4.60 -6.38 11.11
CA PHE A 254 -3.94 -5.94 9.88
C PHE A 254 -3.45 -7.06 8.94
N LEU A 255 -3.49 -6.74 7.64
CA LEU A 255 -2.93 -7.50 6.53
C LEU A 255 -1.89 -6.65 5.77
N PHE A 256 -0.97 -7.33 5.10
CA PHE A 256 0.01 -6.76 4.17
C PHE A 256 0.01 -7.56 2.85
N PRO A 257 -0.07 -6.93 1.66
CA PRO A 257 -0.02 -7.64 0.39
C PRO A 257 1.36 -8.27 0.15
N LEU A 258 1.39 -9.51 -0.34
CA LEU A 258 2.65 -10.10 -0.82
C LEU A 258 3.19 -9.26 -1.99
N TYR A 259 4.51 -9.15 -2.07
CA TYR A 259 5.25 -8.28 -3.01
C TYR A 259 5.08 -6.77 -2.81
N GLY A 260 4.32 -6.31 -1.80
CA GLY A 260 4.27 -4.91 -1.39
C GLY A 260 3.05 -4.13 -1.86
N GLN A 261 2.89 -2.91 -1.36
CA GLN A 261 1.71 -2.05 -1.59
C GLN A 261 1.55 -1.63 -3.06
N GLY A 262 2.63 -1.60 -3.86
CA GLY A 262 2.60 -1.25 -5.28
C GLY A 262 1.93 -2.28 -6.19
N GLU A 263 1.62 -3.49 -5.70
CA GLU A 263 0.75 -4.44 -6.39
C GLU A 263 -0.70 -3.94 -6.43
N ILE A 264 -1.14 -3.16 -5.44
CA ILE A 264 -2.54 -2.75 -5.31
C ILE A 264 -3.01 -1.87 -6.50
N PRO A 265 -2.30 -0.79 -6.90
CA PRO A 265 -2.69 -0.03 -8.10
C PRO A 265 -2.75 -0.92 -9.35
N GLN A 266 -1.82 -1.87 -9.49
CA GLN A 266 -1.80 -2.80 -10.62
C GLN A 266 -3.03 -3.73 -10.63
N CYS A 267 -3.50 -4.17 -9.46
CA CYS A 267 -4.71 -5.00 -9.33
C CYS A 267 -5.97 -4.25 -9.84
N PHE A 268 -6.12 -2.97 -9.51
CA PHE A 268 -7.21 -2.15 -10.06
C PHE A 268 -7.00 -1.79 -11.53
N CYS A 269 -5.76 -1.51 -11.97
CA CYS A 269 -5.46 -1.33 -13.39
C CYS A 269 -5.82 -2.57 -14.22
N ARG A 270 -5.58 -3.77 -13.70
CA ARG A 270 -6.01 -5.04 -14.31
C ARG A 270 -7.53 -5.14 -14.41
N LEU A 271 -8.28 -4.78 -13.36
CA LEU A 271 -9.76 -4.74 -13.42
C LEU A 271 -10.24 -3.80 -14.54
N CYS A 272 -9.68 -2.59 -14.61
CA CYS A 272 -9.99 -1.64 -15.67
C CYS A 272 -9.70 -2.21 -17.08
N ALA A 273 -8.55 -2.86 -17.28
CA ALA A 273 -8.17 -3.44 -18.57
C ALA A 273 -9.09 -4.60 -18.99
N VAL A 274 -9.54 -5.45 -18.04
CA VAL A 274 -10.51 -6.53 -18.31
C VAL A 274 -11.84 -5.99 -18.84
N PHE A 275 -12.27 -4.81 -18.38
CA PHE A 275 -13.47 -4.12 -18.87
C PHE A 275 -13.18 -3.11 -19.99
N GLY A 276 -12.12 -3.32 -20.78
CA GLY A 276 -11.84 -2.57 -22.01
C GLY A 276 -11.10 -1.24 -21.84
N GLY A 277 -10.56 -0.95 -20.66
CA GLY A 277 -9.68 0.20 -20.44
C GLY A 277 -8.34 0.06 -21.17
N ILE A 278 -7.91 1.11 -21.88
CA ILE A 278 -6.64 1.13 -22.63
C ILE A 278 -5.54 1.73 -21.77
N TYR A 279 -4.37 1.06 -21.71
CA TYR A 279 -3.22 1.44 -20.88
C TYR A 279 -2.00 1.82 -21.70
N CYS A 280 -1.41 2.99 -21.41
CA CYS A 280 -0.17 3.47 -22.04
C CYS A 280 0.83 3.97 -20.98
N LEU A 281 1.84 3.15 -20.65
CA LEU A 281 3.03 3.59 -19.91
C LEU A 281 4.03 4.29 -20.84
N ARG A 282 4.91 5.13 -20.29
CA ARG A 282 5.86 6.00 -21.03
C ARG A 282 5.16 6.95 -22.01
N HIS A 283 3.96 7.41 -21.64
CA HIS A 283 3.06 8.19 -22.48
C HIS A 283 2.65 9.48 -21.77
N ALA A 284 3.53 10.49 -21.77
CA ALA A 284 3.25 11.77 -21.14
C ALA A 284 2.15 12.56 -21.89
N VAL A 285 1.41 13.35 -21.12
CA VAL A 285 0.45 14.34 -21.64
C VAL A 285 1.10 15.71 -21.61
N ARG A 286 1.02 16.47 -22.71
CA ARG A 286 1.59 17.82 -22.82
C ARG A 286 0.66 18.90 -22.26
N CYS A 287 -0.63 18.82 -22.56
CA CYS A 287 -1.61 19.81 -22.08
C CYS A 287 -3.07 19.32 -22.15
N LEU A 288 -3.92 20.00 -21.38
CA LEU A 288 -5.37 19.97 -21.48
C LEU A 288 -5.85 21.01 -22.50
N VAL A 289 -6.83 20.66 -23.34
CA VAL A 289 -7.40 21.57 -24.34
C VAL A 289 -8.75 22.09 -23.89
N LEU A 290 -8.79 23.38 -23.56
CA LEU A 290 -9.99 24.05 -23.05
C LEU A 290 -10.84 24.66 -24.17
N ASP A 291 -12.15 24.57 -24.01
CA ASP A 291 -13.12 25.27 -24.84
C ASP A 291 -13.41 26.67 -24.29
N ARG A 292 -13.16 27.71 -25.09
CA ARG A 292 -13.37 29.10 -24.65
C ARG A 292 -14.85 29.46 -24.47
N ALA A 293 -15.78 28.76 -25.14
CA ALA A 293 -17.21 29.06 -25.05
C ALA A 293 -17.86 28.39 -23.84
N SER A 294 -17.59 27.11 -23.59
CA SER A 294 -18.18 26.37 -22.46
C SER A 294 -17.31 26.33 -21.20
N GLY A 295 -16.06 26.80 -21.26
CA GLY A 295 -15.10 26.72 -20.15
C GLY A 295 -14.66 25.31 -19.76
N ARG A 296 -15.04 24.27 -20.52
CA ARG A 296 -14.76 22.85 -20.23
C ARG A 296 -13.51 22.36 -20.95
N CYS A 297 -12.85 21.35 -20.40
CA CYS A 297 -11.85 20.58 -21.14
C CYS A 297 -12.54 19.71 -22.21
N LYS A 298 -11.98 19.64 -23.42
CA LYS A 298 -12.49 18.85 -24.56
C LYS A 298 -11.55 17.73 -25.03
N ALA A 299 -10.26 17.81 -24.70
CA ALA A 299 -9.24 16.86 -25.12
C ALA A 299 -7.95 17.00 -24.32
N ILE A 300 -7.10 15.98 -24.39
CA ILE A 300 -5.67 16.09 -24.11
C ILE A 300 -4.87 16.17 -25.43
N VAL A 301 -3.65 16.72 -25.36
CA VAL A 301 -2.61 16.52 -26.38
C VAL A 301 -1.46 15.76 -25.74
N ASP A 302 -1.06 14.64 -26.35
CA ASP A 302 0.00 13.79 -25.82
C ASP A 302 1.42 14.21 -26.27
N GLN A 303 2.42 13.46 -25.80
CA GLN A 303 3.83 13.67 -26.14
C GLN A 303 4.16 13.52 -27.63
N PHE A 304 3.31 12.88 -28.42
CA PHE A 304 3.45 12.70 -29.88
C PHE A 304 2.68 13.77 -30.67
N GLY A 305 1.91 14.64 -30.00
CA GLY A 305 1.05 15.64 -30.63
C GLY A 305 -0.32 15.10 -31.05
N GLN A 306 -0.67 13.87 -30.67
CA GLN A 306 -1.99 13.33 -30.92
C GLN A 306 -3.01 13.99 -29.99
N ARG A 307 -4.09 14.52 -30.57
CA ARG A 307 -5.25 15.02 -29.84
C ARG A 307 -6.20 13.87 -29.53
N ILE A 308 -6.55 13.69 -28.26
CA ILE A 308 -7.46 12.63 -27.80
C ILE A 308 -8.61 13.27 -27.03
N SER A 309 -9.85 13.03 -27.44
CA SER A 309 -11.05 13.65 -26.85
C SER A 309 -11.67 12.80 -25.73
N ALA A 310 -12.16 13.45 -24.68
CA ALA A 310 -12.92 12.81 -23.60
C ALA A 310 -13.93 13.76 -22.95
N ASN A 311 -14.91 13.21 -22.23
CA ASN A 311 -15.92 13.98 -21.49
C ASN A 311 -15.42 14.43 -20.11
N TYR A 312 -14.65 13.57 -19.46
CA TYR A 312 -14.07 13.77 -18.13
C TYR A 312 -12.57 13.47 -18.15
N PHE A 313 -11.83 14.23 -17.35
CA PHE A 313 -10.37 14.13 -17.21
C PHE A 313 -10.04 13.97 -15.73
N ILE A 314 -9.25 12.97 -15.38
CA ILE A 314 -8.75 12.75 -14.02
C ILE A 314 -7.24 12.91 -14.07
N VAL A 315 -6.67 13.68 -13.16
CA VAL A 315 -5.24 14.01 -13.12
C VAL A 315 -4.75 13.91 -11.68
N GLU A 316 -3.66 13.21 -11.43
CA GLU A 316 -2.98 13.24 -10.12
C GLU A 316 -2.20 14.56 -9.94
N ASP A 317 -2.24 15.10 -8.72
CA ASP A 317 -1.67 16.39 -8.32
C ASP A 317 -0.24 16.67 -8.86
N SER A 318 0.66 15.69 -8.86
CA SER A 318 2.06 15.92 -9.27
C SER A 318 2.27 16.23 -10.77
N TYR A 319 1.22 16.11 -11.59
CA TYR A 319 1.26 16.46 -13.02
C TYR A 319 0.58 17.80 -13.35
N LEU A 320 0.01 18.48 -12.36
CA LEU A 320 -0.43 19.87 -12.51
C LEU A 320 0.79 20.79 -12.50
N SER A 321 0.74 21.86 -13.30
CA SER A 321 1.84 22.83 -13.34
C SER A 321 1.87 23.70 -12.08
N GLU A 322 3.05 24.22 -11.74
CA GLU A 322 3.25 25.12 -10.60
C GLU A 322 2.26 26.30 -10.61
N SER A 323 1.96 26.85 -11.80
CA SER A 323 0.96 27.90 -11.99
C SER A 323 -0.46 27.50 -11.52
N THR A 324 -0.87 26.26 -11.76
CA THR A 324 -2.16 25.72 -11.30
C THR A 324 -2.12 25.45 -9.79
N CYS A 325 -0.97 25.09 -9.24
CA CYS A 325 -0.79 24.79 -7.82
C CYS A 325 -0.39 25.99 -6.95
N THR A 326 -0.35 27.22 -7.51
CA THR A 326 0.16 28.43 -6.82
C THR A 326 -0.46 28.69 -5.44
N ASN A 327 -1.74 28.36 -5.23
CA ASN A 327 -2.46 28.58 -3.97
C ASN A 327 -2.57 27.30 -3.11
N VAL A 328 -1.85 26.23 -3.45
CA VAL A 328 -1.96 24.93 -2.77
C VAL A 328 -0.93 24.79 -1.66
N CYS A 329 -1.40 24.71 -0.42
CA CYS A 329 -0.58 24.44 0.76
C CYS A 329 -0.42 22.93 0.96
N TYR A 330 0.64 22.35 0.40
CA TYR A 330 0.96 20.94 0.59
C TYR A 330 1.46 20.62 2.00
N ARG A 331 1.07 19.45 2.50
CA ARG A 331 1.72 18.79 3.64
C ARG A 331 2.85 17.91 3.12
N GLN A 332 3.65 17.35 4.03
CA GLN A 332 4.77 16.47 3.70
C GLN A 332 4.77 15.25 4.62
N ILE A 333 5.22 14.12 4.11
CA ILE A 333 5.38 12.85 4.82
C ILE A 333 6.87 12.53 4.90
N SER A 334 7.38 12.38 6.11
CA SER A 334 8.74 11.94 6.35
C SER A 334 8.79 10.43 6.26
N ARG A 335 9.60 9.90 5.34
CA ARG A 335 9.76 8.46 5.08
C ARG A 335 11.21 8.05 5.26
N ALA A 336 11.41 6.89 5.87
CA ALA A 336 12.66 6.15 5.79
C ALA A 336 12.40 4.69 5.41
N VAL A 337 13.37 4.09 4.74
CA VAL A 337 13.42 2.65 4.47
C VAL A 337 14.78 2.13 4.86
N LEU A 338 14.81 1.09 5.67
CA LEU A 338 16.00 0.42 6.15
C LEU A 338 15.98 -1.04 5.69
N ILE A 339 17.17 -1.57 5.37
CA ILE A 339 17.41 -3.01 5.28
C ILE A 339 18.18 -3.39 6.54
N THR A 340 17.64 -4.29 7.36
CA THR A 340 18.28 -4.77 8.60
C THR A 340 18.50 -6.28 8.56
N ASP A 341 19.42 -6.79 9.39
CA ASP A 341 19.73 -8.23 9.48
C ASP A 341 18.97 -8.98 10.57
N GLN A 342 18.33 -8.28 11.50
CA GLN A 342 17.50 -8.86 12.55
C GLN A 342 16.21 -8.05 12.76
N SER A 343 15.30 -8.63 13.54
CA SER A 343 14.04 -8.00 13.93
C SER A 343 14.19 -7.06 15.13
N VAL A 344 13.37 -5.99 15.19
CA VAL A 344 13.30 -5.09 16.36
C VAL A 344 12.89 -5.79 17.66
N LEU A 345 12.35 -7.00 17.56
CA LEU A 345 12.03 -7.87 18.69
C LEU A 345 12.34 -9.32 18.30
N ASN A 346 13.50 -9.83 18.73
CA ASN A 346 13.91 -11.20 18.45
C ASN A 346 13.00 -12.21 19.19
N THR A 347 12.58 -13.24 18.47
CA THR A 347 11.78 -14.38 18.97
C THR A 347 12.14 -15.63 18.16
N ASP A 348 11.74 -16.82 18.62
CA ASP A 348 11.98 -18.10 17.93
C ASP A 348 11.36 -18.20 16.51
N SER A 349 10.50 -17.25 16.14
CA SER A 349 9.81 -17.19 14.85
C SER A 349 10.25 -15.96 14.04
N GLU A 350 11.20 -16.13 13.14
CA GLU A 350 11.76 -15.04 12.32
C GLU A 350 10.76 -14.44 11.29
N GLN A 351 9.79 -15.22 10.80
CA GLN A 351 8.92 -14.86 9.67
C GLN A 351 7.65 -14.08 10.08
N GLN A 352 7.83 -13.07 10.94
CA GLN A 352 6.78 -12.21 11.48
C GLN A 352 6.71 -10.86 10.74
N VAL A 353 5.51 -10.27 10.71
CA VAL A 353 5.28 -8.89 10.25
C VAL A 353 4.78 -8.09 11.44
N SER A 354 5.39 -6.92 11.67
CA SER A 354 5.17 -6.14 12.88
C SER A 354 4.84 -4.69 12.56
N ILE A 355 3.92 -4.11 13.34
CA ILE A 355 3.77 -2.66 13.46
C ILE A 355 4.21 -2.22 14.85
N LEU A 356 5.02 -1.16 14.89
CA LEU A 356 5.50 -0.51 16.10
C LEU A 356 5.16 0.98 16.04
N THR A 357 4.51 1.51 17.07
CA THR A 357 4.35 2.96 17.24
C THR A 357 5.39 3.49 18.22
N VAL A 358 6.15 4.49 17.80
CA VAL A 358 7.07 5.26 18.66
C VAL A 358 6.44 6.62 18.91
N PRO A 359 6.01 6.94 20.15
CA PRO A 359 5.47 8.26 20.47
C PRO A 359 6.49 9.39 20.23
N PRO A 360 6.04 10.66 20.16
CA PRO A 360 6.93 11.81 20.02
C PRO A 360 8.07 11.78 21.04
N LEU A 361 9.31 11.86 20.55
CA LEU A 361 10.50 11.89 21.41
C LEU A 361 10.76 13.28 22.00
N GLU A 362 10.20 14.31 21.38
CA GLU A 362 10.28 15.73 21.73
C GLU A 362 8.88 16.35 21.58
N PRO A 363 8.50 17.35 22.40
CA PRO A 363 7.25 18.09 22.22
C PRO A 363 7.17 18.74 20.81
N GLY A 364 5.99 18.73 20.21
CA GLY A 364 5.77 19.29 18.87
C GLY A 364 6.23 18.41 17.71
N ARG A 365 6.70 17.18 17.97
CA ARG A 365 6.93 16.14 16.94
C ARG A 365 5.72 15.22 16.82
N ALA A 366 5.54 14.62 15.65
CA ALA A 366 4.52 13.58 15.45
C ALA A 366 5.00 12.19 15.93
N ALA A 367 4.07 11.29 16.21
CA ALA A 367 4.39 9.89 16.45
C ALA A 367 4.92 9.23 15.16
N VAL A 368 5.91 8.35 15.31
CA VAL A 368 6.56 7.64 14.20
C VAL A 368 6.04 6.21 14.14
N ARG A 369 5.41 5.85 13.01
CA ARG A 369 5.01 4.49 12.71
C ARG A 369 6.19 3.74 12.09
N VAL A 370 6.49 2.56 12.59
CA VAL A 370 7.51 1.65 12.09
C VAL A 370 6.83 0.35 11.67
N ILE A 371 6.96 -0.05 10.41
CA ILE A 371 6.45 -1.33 9.89
C ILE A 371 7.64 -2.19 9.48
N GLU A 372 7.70 -3.40 10.03
CA GLU A 372 8.76 -4.38 9.81
C GLU A 372 8.21 -5.54 8.96
N LEU A 373 8.87 -5.80 7.84
CA LEU A 373 8.53 -6.85 6.89
C LEU A 373 9.66 -7.88 6.83
N CYS A 374 9.34 -9.16 7.08
CA CYS A 374 10.26 -10.28 6.92
C CYS A 374 10.25 -10.83 5.48
N SER A 375 11.27 -11.59 5.08
CA SER A 375 11.40 -12.12 3.71
C SER A 375 10.17 -12.84 3.13
N SER A 376 9.29 -13.42 3.96
CA SER A 376 8.05 -14.07 3.53
C SER A 376 6.90 -13.14 3.12
N THR A 377 7.07 -11.81 3.21
CA THR A 377 6.23 -10.83 2.48
C THR A 377 6.63 -10.70 1.01
N MET A 378 7.75 -11.31 0.62
CA MET A 378 8.37 -11.18 -0.71
C MET A 378 8.85 -9.76 -1.04
N THR A 379 9.11 -8.92 -0.02
CA THR A 379 9.62 -7.54 -0.16
C THR A 379 11.12 -7.39 0.12
N CYS A 380 11.79 -8.42 0.64
CA CYS A 380 13.25 -8.46 0.87
C CYS A 380 13.84 -9.87 0.70
N MET A 381 15.17 -9.94 0.59
CA MET A 381 15.89 -11.22 0.56
C MET A 381 15.83 -11.94 1.92
N LYS A 382 16.14 -13.25 1.92
CA LYS A 382 16.31 -14.02 3.16
C LYS A 382 17.36 -13.39 4.06
N ASP A 383 17.21 -13.64 5.36
CA ASP A 383 18.10 -13.16 6.42
C ASP A 383 18.15 -11.60 6.50
N THR A 384 17.17 -10.93 5.89
CA THR A 384 16.96 -9.48 6.02
C THR A 384 15.51 -9.13 6.31
N TYR A 385 15.31 -7.99 6.95
CA TYR A 385 14.02 -7.34 7.13
C TYR A 385 14.01 -6.02 6.36
N LEU A 386 12.87 -5.68 5.76
CA LEU A 386 12.61 -4.36 5.21
C LEU A 386 11.80 -3.56 6.25
N VAL A 387 12.41 -2.53 6.81
CA VAL A 387 11.79 -1.69 7.84
C VAL A 387 11.45 -0.33 7.25
N HIS A 388 10.18 0.06 7.35
CA HIS A 388 9.67 1.34 6.88
C HIS A 388 9.28 2.22 8.05
N LEU A 389 9.77 3.46 8.09
CA LEU A 389 9.37 4.48 9.07
C LEU A 389 8.56 5.60 8.40
N THR A 390 7.51 6.07 9.06
CA THR A 390 6.61 7.10 8.55
C THR A 390 6.09 8.01 9.66
N CYS A 391 6.16 9.32 9.45
CA CYS A 391 5.39 10.31 10.20
C CYS A 391 5.01 11.50 9.30
N PRO A 392 4.02 12.34 9.67
CA PRO A 392 3.91 13.69 9.14
C PRO A 392 5.25 14.43 9.32
N SER A 393 5.70 15.16 8.30
CA SER A 393 6.96 15.90 8.39
C SER A 393 6.83 17.14 9.27
N THR A 394 7.85 17.37 10.11
CA THR A 394 8.11 18.70 10.69
C THR A 394 9.31 19.36 9.99
N LYS A 395 10.26 18.55 9.51
CA LYS A 395 11.46 18.99 8.82
C LYS A 395 11.84 18.02 7.69
N THR A 396 13.14 17.85 7.43
CA THR A 396 13.62 16.77 6.55
C THR A 396 13.32 15.40 7.16
N ALA A 397 13.07 14.40 6.31
CA ALA A 397 12.78 13.05 6.77
C ALA A 397 13.91 12.42 7.58
N ARG A 398 15.15 12.87 7.38
CA ARG A 398 16.30 12.46 8.20
C ARG A 398 16.23 13.03 9.61
N GLU A 399 16.03 14.35 9.75
CA GLU A 399 15.88 15.00 11.07
C GLU A 399 14.67 14.50 11.87
N ASP A 400 13.61 14.07 11.19
CA ASP A 400 12.39 13.57 11.83
C ASP A 400 12.52 12.10 12.27
N LEU A 401 13.28 11.27 11.54
CA LEU A 401 13.28 9.81 11.73
C LEU A 401 14.58 9.21 12.25
N GLU A 402 15.75 9.82 11.97
CA GLU A 402 17.05 9.31 12.44
C GLU A 402 17.13 9.16 13.98
N PRO A 403 16.53 10.05 14.82
CA PRO A 403 16.47 9.85 16.27
C PRO A 403 15.73 8.55 16.69
N VAL A 404 14.74 8.11 15.92
CA VAL A 404 14.05 6.83 16.14
C VAL A 404 14.92 5.66 15.65
N VAL A 405 15.58 5.82 14.49
CA VAL A 405 16.48 4.79 13.96
C VAL A 405 17.65 4.51 14.93
N GLN A 406 18.27 5.54 15.50
CA GLN A 406 19.34 5.39 16.50
C GLN A 406 18.87 4.74 17.81
N LYS A 407 17.59 4.90 18.18
CA LYS A 407 17.01 4.23 19.36
C LYS A 407 16.75 2.74 19.11
N LEU A 408 16.28 2.37 17.92
CA LEU A 408 15.90 0.99 17.61
C LEU A 408 17.03 0.13 17.02
N PHE A 409 17.97 0.74 16.29
CA PHE A 409 18.96 0.03 15.47
C PHE A 409 20.40 0.45 15.78
N ASN A 410 21.35 -0.41 15.40
CA ASN A 410 22.77 -0.08 15.39
C ASN A 410 23.21 0.39 13.98
N LEU A 411 23.76 1.61 13.91
CA LEU A 411 24.30 2.19 12.68
C LEU A 411 25.80 1.89 12.48
N ASN A 412 26.50 1.44 13.52
CA ASN A 412 27.96 1.26 13.51
C ASN A 412 28.34 -0.23 13.37
N THR A 413 29.20 -0.54 12.40
CA THR A 413 29.67 -1.90 12.10
C THR A 413 30.84 -2.40 12.95
N GLU A 414 31.44 -1.56 13.80
CA GLU A 414 32.78 -1.78 14.39
C GLU A 414 32.84 -1.73 15.93
N LYS A 415 31.74 -1.44 16.62
CA LYS A 415 31.70 -1.41 18.09
C LYS A 415 30.89 -2.57 18.65
N GLU A 416 31.53 -3.73 18.74
CA GLU A 416 31.16 -4.76 19.71
C GLU A 416 31.60 -4.26 21.11
N THR A 417 30.76 -3.46 21.74
CA THR A 417 30.89 -3.21 23.18
C THR A 417 30.35 -4.43 23.93
N GLU A 418 31.18 -5.02 24.80
CA GLU A 418 30.91 -6.25 25.59
C GLU A 418 29.80 -6.10 26.67
N ASN A 419 28.86 -5.17 26.51
CA ASN A 419 27.73 -5.02 27.42
C ASN A 419 26.54 -5.86 26.94
N GLU A 420 25.99 -6.67 27.85
CA GLU A 420 24.83 -7.55 27.67
C GLU A 420 23.47 -6.81 27.47
N GLU A 421 23.47 -5.59 26.96
CA GLU A 421 22.23 -4.94 26.50
C GLU A 421 21.74 -5.63 25.22
N LEU A 422 20.42 -5.79 25.06
CA LEU A 422 19.84 -6.47 23.89
C LEU A 422 20.43 -5.90 22.60
N GLN A 423 21.14 -6.75 21.83
CA GLN A 423 21.75 -6.34 20.57
C GLN A 423 20.68 -5.77 19.64
N LYS A 424 20.77 -4.46 19.39
CA LYS A 424 19.95 -3.78 18.39
C LYS A 424 20.29 -4.34 17.00
N PRO A 425 19.29 -4.59 16.12
CA PRO A 425 19.57 -5.01 14.75
C PRO A 425 20.43 -4.01 14.02
N ARG A 426 21.33 -4.47 13.16
CA ARG A 426 22.21 -3.60 12.40
C ARG A 426 21.51 -3.10 11.14
N VAL A 427 21.66 -1.82 10.84
CA VAL A 427 21.25 -1.24 9.56
C VAL A 427 22.31 -1.57 8.51
N LEU A 428 21.92 -2.31 7.46
CA LEU A 428 22.76 -2.66 6.32
C LEU A 428 22.70 -1.60 5.22
N TRP A 429 21.55 -0.94 5.07
CA TRP A 429 21.30 0.15 4.13
C TRP A 429 20.13 1.00 4.61
N ALA A 430 20.15 2.30 4.31
CA ALA A 430 19.08 3.23 4.65
C ALA A 430 18.88 4.30 3.56
N VAL A 431 17.63 4.72 3.36
CA VAL A 431 17.27 5.93 2.62
C VAL A 431 16.23 6.74 3.41
N TYR A 432 16.33 8.06 3.33
CA TYR A 432 15.38 9.01 3.91
C TYR A 432 14.90 9.94 2.80
N PHE A 433 13.59 10.20 2.72
CA PHE A 433 13.01 11.14 1.77
C PHE A 433 11.70 11.74 2.29
N ASN A 434 11.41 12.98 1.91
CA ASN A 434 10.10 13.57 2.11
C ASN A 434 9.22 13.27 0.87
N MET A 435 7.93 13.03 1.09
CA MET A 435 6.94 12.87 0.03
C MET A 435 5.82 13.90 0.21
N ARG A 436 5.41 14.56 -0.87
CA ARG A 436 4.28 15.49 -0.89
C ARG A 436 2.99 14.76 -0.45
N ASP A 437 2.31 15.33 0.55
CA ASP A 437 0.94 14.97 0.93
C ASP A 437 -0.01 16.04 0.38
N SER A 438 -0.68 15.70 -0.72
CA SER A 438 -1.74 16.50 -1.35
C SER A 438 -3.14 16.03 -0.95
N SER A 439 -3.26 15.11 0.03
CA SER A 439 -4.56 14.67 0.54
C SER A 439 -5.25 15.81 1.32
N GLY A 440 -6.58 15.91 1.18
CA GLY A 440 -7.38 16.96 1.82
C GLY A 440 -7.26 18.35 1.19
N VAL A 441 -6.49 18.53 0.11
CA VAL A 441 -6.49 19.79 -0.66
C VAL A 441 -7.84 19.96 -1.35
N GLU A 442 -8.48 21.11 -1.15
CA GLU A 442 -9.73 21.43 -1.83
C GLU A 442 -9.53 21.72 -3.33
N ARG A 443 -10.53 21.39 -4.14
CA ARG A 443 -10.59 21.77 -5.55
C ARG A 443 -10.39 23.28 -5.76
N SER A 444 -10.92 24.09 -4.84
CA SER A 444 -10.88 25.55 -4.84
C SER A 444 -9.44 26.12 -4.83
N SER A 445 -8.47 25.37 -4.30
CA SER A 445 -7.06 25.76 -4.22
C SER A 445 -6.34 25.71 -5.57
N TYR A 446 -6.84 24.95 -6.55
CA TYR A 446 -6.21 24.83 -7.87
C TYR A 446 -6.69 25.90 -8.85
N ALA A 447 -5.77 26.71 -9.37
CA ALA A 447 -6.08 27.81 -10.25
C ALA A 447 -6.50 27.35 -11.66
N GLY A 448 -7.70 27.76 -12.07
CA GLY A 448 -8.16 27.66 -13.46
C GLY A 448 -8.62 26.27 -13.93
N LEU A 449 -8.87 25.32 -13.03
CA LEU A 449 -9.30 23.96 -13.43
C LEU A 449 -10.77 23.88 -13.89
N PRO A 450 -11.05 23.46 -15.14
CA PRO A 450 -12.41 23.25 -15.66
C PRO A 450 -13.19 22.25 -14.82
N SER A 451 -14.51 22.43 -14.70
CA SER A 451 -15.39 21.59 -13.87
C SER A 451 -15.40 20.09 -14.21
N ASN A 452 -14.91 19.69 -15.39
CA ASN A 452 -14.78 18.29 -15.81
C ASN A 452 -13.33 17.75 -15.77
N VAL A 453 -12.44 18.46 -15.08
CA VAL A 453 -11.07 18.02 -14.76
C VAL A 453 -11.00 17.80 -13.25
N TYR A 454 -10.95 16.55 -12.82
CA TYR A 454 -10.88 16.13 -11.41
C TYR A 454 -9.43 15.91 -11.01
N VAL A 455 -9.11 16.22 -9.75
CA VAL A 455 -7.77 16.05 -9.18
C VAL A 455 -7.78 14.90 -8.19
N CYS A 456 -6.84 13.97 -8.33
CA CYS A 456 -6.54 12.95 -7.33
C CYS A 456 -5.30 13.36 -6.53
N SER A 457 -5.29 12.99 -5.26
CA SER A 457 -4.16 13.24 -4.36
C SER A 457 -3.17 12.09 -4.36
N GLY A 458 -1.92 12.40 -4.04
CA GLY A 458 -0.90 11.41 -3.73
C GLY A 458 -1.19 10.64 -2.43
N PRO A 459 -0.23 9.82 -1.98
CA PRO A 459 -0.34 9.09 -0.71
C PRO A 459 -0.51 10.03 0.49
N ASP A 460 -1.42 9.66 1.40
CA ASP A 460 -1.63 10.33 2.68
C ASP A 460 -0.83 9.67 3.82
N SER A 461 -0.65 10.39 4.93
CA SER A 461 0.14 9.91 6.08
C SER A 461 -0.55 8.90 7.02
N ALA A 462 -1.82 8.51 6.79
CA ALA A 462 -2.52 7.55 7.65
C ALA A 462 -2.06 6.09 7.44
N LEU A 463 -2.45 5.20 8.35
CA LEU A 463 -2.09 3.78 8.29
C LEU A 463 -2.79 3.00 7.15
N GLY A 464 -4.04 3.32 6.85
CA GLY A 464 -4.86 2.64 5.84
C GLY A 464 -5.05 3.44 4.54
N ASN A 465 -5.86 2.88 3.64
CA ASN A 465 -6.16 3.44 2.31
C ASN A 465 -7.53 4.14 2.22
N ASP A 466 -8.21 4.39 3.35
CA ASP A 466 -9.57 4.96 3.38
C ASP A 466 -9.68 6.30 2.62
N CYS A 467 -8.62 7.13 2.62
CA CYS A 467 -8.57 8.38 1.85
C CYS A 467 -8.59 8.15 0.33
N ALA A 468 -7.83 7.18 -0.16
CA ALA A 468 -7.79 6.81 -1.57
C ALA A 468 -9.13 6.24 -2.07
N VAL A 469 -9.83 5.46 -1.24
CA VAL A 469 -11.16 4.94 -1.58
C VAL A 469 -12.21 6.04 -1.57
N LYS A 470 -12.25 6.87 -0.52
CA LYS A 470 -13.25 7.95 -0.39
C LYS A 470 -13.15 8.95 -1.56
N GLN A 471 -11.95 9.40 -1.91
CA GLN A 471 -11.80 10.34 -3.04
C GLN A 471 -12.22 9.70 -4.37
N ALA A 472 -11.89 8.41 -4.58
CA ALA A 472 -12.27 7.69 -5.79
C ALA A 472 -13.78 7.51 -5.93
N GLU A 473 -14.45 7.14 -4.83
CA GLU A 473 -15.91 6.97 -4.78
C GLU A 473 -16.65 8.31 -4.97
N THR A 474 -16.16 9.40 -4.37
CA THR A 474 -16.72 10.75 -4.56
C THR A 474 -16.58 11.21 -6.01
N ILE A 475 -15.37 11.14 -6.58
CA ILE A 475 -15.12 11.56 -7.98
C ILE A 475 -15.96 10.71 -8.95
N PHE A 476 -16.08 9.41 -8.72
CA PHE A 476 -16.93 8.53 -9.52
C PHE A 476 -18.40 8.95 -9.47
N ARG A 477 -18.95 9.20 -8.27
CA ARG A 477 -20.35 9.66 -8.09
C ARG A 477 -20.61 11.03 -8.71
N GLU A 478 -19.64 11.94 -8.70
CA GLU A 478 -19.77 13.24 -9.37
C GLU A 478 -19.84 13.12 -10.90
N MET A 479 -19.12 12.15 -11.49
CA MET A 479 -19.19 11.89 -12.93
C MET A 479 -20.44 11.09 -13.33
N PHE A 480 -20.80 10.09 -12.51
CA PHE A 480 -21.78 9.05 -12.81
C PHE A 480 -22.72 8.78 -11.60
N PRO A 481 -23.62 9.71 -11.25
CA PRO A 481 -24.40 9.64 -10.00
C PRO A 481 -25.45 8.52 -9.95
N ALA A 482 -25.81 7.93 -11.08
CA ALA A 482 -26.76 6.81 -11.19
C ALA A 482 -26.06 5.43 -11.23
N GLU A 483 -24.74 5.38 -11.35
CA GLU A 483 -23.98 4.13 -11.51
C GLU A 483 -23.52 3.57 -10.15
N GLU A 484 -23.43 2.25 -10.05
CA GLU A 484 -22.87 1.63 -8.85
C GLU A 484 -21.33 1.72 -8.85
N PHE A 485 -20.74 2.09 -7.71
CA PHE A 485 -19.29 2.11 -7.55
C PHE A 485 -18.73 0.68 -7.39
N CYS A 486 -17.94 0.23 -8.37
CA CYS A 486 -17.26 -1.07 -8.39
C CYS A 486 -18.16 -2.28 -8.03
N PRO A 487 -19.27 -2.52 -8.76
CA PRO A 487 -20.10 -3.71 -8.56
C PRO A 487 -19.32 -5.01 -8.83
N PRO A 488 -19.68 -6.12 -8.17
CA PRO A 488 -19.10 -7.43 -8.46
C PRO A 488 -19.14 -7.73 -9.96
N PRO A 489 -18.08 -8.29 -10.57
CA PRO A 489 -18.15 -8.76 -11.95
C PRO A 489 -19.22 -9.86 -12.04
N PRO A 490 -20.02 -9.92 -13.12
CA PRO A 490 -20.95 -11.02 -13.31
C PRO A 490 -20.15 -12.34 -13.38
N ASN A 491 -20.57 -13.34 -12.61
CA ASN A 491 -19.98 -14.66 -12.68
C ASN A 491 -20.54 -15.36 -13.92
N PRO A 492 -19.71 -15.81 -14.88
CA PRO A 492 -20.22 -16.52 -16.07
C PRO A 492 -20.92 -17.84 -15.71
N GLU A 493 -20.59 -18.45 -14.56
CA GLU A 493 -21.24 -19.66 -14.06
C GLU A 493 -22.64 -19.41 -13.47
N ASP A 494 -23.00 -18.15 -13.16
CA ASP A 494 -24.34 -17.78 -12.69
C ASP A 494 -25.31 -17.53 -13.89
N ILE A 495 -24.80 -17.59 -15.13
CA ILE A 495 -25.61 -17.45 -16.35
C ILE A 495 -26.18 -18.83 -16.69
N ILE A 496 -27.43 -19.07 -16.29
CA ILE A 496 -28.20 -20.21 -16.76
C ILE A 496 -28.50 -19.99 -18.24
N TYR A 497 -27.97 -20.87 -19.09
CA TYR A 497 -28.40 -20.99 -20.48
C TYR A 497 -29.61 -21.91 -20.52
N ASP A 498 -30.77 -21.40 -20.94
CA ASP A 498 -31.91 -22.24 -21.27
C ASP A 498 -31.55 -23.05 -22.53
N GLU A 499 -31.49 -24.38 -22.44
CA GLU A 499 -31.14 -25.26 -23.58
C GLU A 499 -32.29 -25.43 -24.60
N ASP A 500 -33.47 -24.85 -24.33
CA ASP A 500 -34.71 -25.03 -25.09
C ASP A 500 -35.04 -23.87 -26.06
N GLU A 501 -34.08 -23.43 -26.88
CA GLU A 501 -34.39 -22.56 -28.05
C GLU A 501 -33.43 -22.76 -29.23
N ILE A 502 -33.33 -24.00 -29.73
CA ILE A 502 -32.75 -24.33 -31.04
C ILE A 502 -33.87 -24.84 -31.96
N GLU A 503 -34.49 -23.95 -32.72
CA GLU A 503 -35.25 -24.36 -33.92
C GLU A 503 -34.25 -24.87 -34.98
N PRO A 504 -34.46 -26.06 -35.57
CA PRO A 504 -33.59 -26.56 -36.62
C PRO A 504 -33.93 -25.91 -37.96
N GLU A 505 -33.09 -25.00 -38.46
CA GLU A 505 -33.14 -24.56 -39.86
C GLU A 505 -32.80 -25.73 -40.80
N GLU A 506 -33.79 -26.26 -41.50
CA GLU A 506 -33.56 -27.14 -42.65
C GLU A 506 -32.81 -26.39 -43.75
N SER A 507 -31.59 -26.84 -44.06
CA SER A 507 -30.85 -26.39 -45.25
C SER A 507 -30.69 -27.55 -46.23
N GLU A 508 -31.48 -27.51 -47.31
CA GLU A 508 -31.31 -28.39 -48.47
C GLU A 508 -29.93 -28.18 -49.10
N LEU A 509 -29.19 -29.27 -49.39
CA LEU A 509 -28.20 -29.29 -50.48
C LEU A 509 -27.92 -30.73 -50.93
N ASN A 510 -28.33 -31.04 -52.16
CA ASN A 510 -28.14 -32.34 -52.81
C ASN A 510 -26.66 -32.65 -53.11
N ASN A 511 -26.24 -33.92 -52.93
CA ASN A 511 -25.87 -34.80 -54.06
C ASN A 511 -25.58 -36.26 -53.63
N SER A 512 -25.77 -37.18 -54.57
CA SER A 512 -25.90 -38.64 -54.45
C SER A 512 -24.67 -39.40 -55.02
N PRO A 513 -24.65 -40.76 -55.13
CA PRO A 513 -24.97 -41.83 -54.17
C PRO A 513 -23.89 -42.97 -54.13
N GLU A 514 -24.20 -44.10 -53.45
CA GLU A 514 -23.53 -45.43 -53.51
C GLU A 514 -22.14 -45.54 -52.80
N THR A 515 -21.78 -46.62 -52.10
CA THR A 515 -22.25 -48.02 -52.13
C THR A 515 -22.15 -48.71 -50.75
N LYS A 516 -23.03 -49.69 -50.47
CA LYS A 516 -22.88 -50.74 -49.43
C LYS A 516 -21.90 -51.84 -49.91
N PRO A 517 -21.51 -52.89 -49.14
CA PRO A 517 -22.02 -53.38 -47.85
C PRO A 517 -20.87 -53.64 -46.81
N GLU A 518 -20.94 -54.41 -45.71
CA GLU A 518 -21.97 -55.26 -45.05
C GLU A 518 -21.67 -55.32 -43.52
N THR A 519 -22.46 -56.06 -42.73
CA THR A 519 -22.13 -56.52 -41.36
C THR A 519 -22.05 -58.05 -41.29
N SER A 520 -21.16 -58.60 -40.45
CA SER A 520 -21.30 -59.97 -39.91
C SER A 520 -20.68 -60.06 -38.50
N ALA A 521 -21.24 -60.93 -37.67
CA ALA A 521 -21.10 -60.93 -36.21
C ALA A 521 -20.12 -62.01 -35.68
N GLU A 522 -20.10 -62.14 -34.35
CA GLU A 522 -19.52 -63.25 -33.55
C GLU A 522 -17.97 -63.28 -33.48
N GLU A 523 -17.30 -63.70 -32.39
CA GLU A 523 -17.78 -64.42 -31.19
C GLU A 523 -16.93 -64.10 -29.93
N SER A 524 -17.24 -64.77 -28.80
CA SER A 524 -16.72 -64.54 -27.44
C SER A 524 -15.28 -65.00 -27.14
N SER A 525 -14.64 -64.44 -26.09
CA SER A 525 -14.05 -65.25 -24.98
C SER A 525 -13.48 -64.47 -23.77
N SER A 526 -13.84 -64.94 -22.57
CA SER A 526 -13.03 -65.09 -21.32
C SER A 526 -12.29 -63.92 -20.62
N GLU A 527 -12.74 -63.67 -19.38
CA GLU A 527 -11.98 -63.65 -18.11
C GLU A 527 -10.73 -62.75 -17.90
N GLY A 528 -10.69 -62.06 -16.75
CA GLY A 528 -9.48 -61.36 -16.26
C GLY A 528 -9.71 -60.42 -15.08
N VAL A 529 -9.76 -60.96 -13.85
CA VAL A 529 -9.89 -60.20 -12.59
C VAL A 529 -8.51 -59.71 -12.11
N SER A 530 -8.39 -58.43 -11.69
CA SER A 530 -7.66 -58.06 -10.45
C SER A 530 -7.71 -56.56 -10.11
N GLU A 531 -7.88 -56.30 -8.82
CA GLU A 531 -8.06 -55.02 -8.12
C GLU A 531 -6.78 -54.15 -7.98
N HIS A 532 -7.00 -52.83 -7.84
CA HIS A 532 -6.28 -51.91 -6.90
C HIS A 532 -4.75 -51.62 -7.06
N PRO A 533 -4.19 -50.59 -6.37
CA PRO A 533 -4.70 -49.22 -6.17
C PRO A 533 -3.60 -48.11 -6.30
N GLN A 534 -4.01 -46.84 -6.10
CA GLN A 534 -3.22 -45.70 -5.58
C GLN A 534 -1.90 -45.28 -6.24
N PHE A 535 -1.86 -44.03 -6.72
CA PHE A 535 -1.28 -42.92 -5.94
C PHE A 535 -2.05 -41.61 -6.18
#